data_AF-A0AAP2B346-F1
#
_entry.id   AF-A0AAP2B346-F1
#
_cell.length_a   1.000
_cell.length_b   1.000
_cell.length_c   1.000
_cell.angle_alpha   90.00
_cell.angle_beta   90.00
_cell.angle_gamma   90.00
#
_symmetry.space_group_name_H-M   'P 1'
#
loop_
_entity.id
_entity.type
_entity.pdbx_description
1 polymer ?
#
loop_
_entity_poly.entity_id
_entity_poly.type
_entity_poly.pdbx_seq_one_letter_code
_entity_poly.pdbx_strand_id
1 'polypeptide(L)'
;MNAYKYTLIVSQYYHSYHVFVVKFDEDKYFGQMRSLTKKLCEYKRGEDEWYKRKSLECGDPFYYEQEKEPHFRYNVNDAGDIYFLNFTTISYAVEAIKKYFDEERRAGQGYKKKSITEDIFKYHNKDIIREIIEKIYELA
;
A
#
# COMPACT_ATOMS: atom_id res chain seq x y z
N MET A 1 -5.85 10.33 -21.18
CA MET A 1 -6.24 8.96 -20.78
C MET A 1 -5.10 7.96 -20.96
N ASN A 2 -4.32 7.77 -19.89
CA ASN A 2 -3.47 6.59 -19.76
C ASN A 2 -4.39 5.40 -19.49
N ALA A 3 -4.43 4.43 -20.40
CA ALA A 3 -5.25 3.22 -20.26
C ALA A 3 -4.60 2.24 -19.26
N TYR A 4 -4.54 2.62 -17.98
CA TYR A 4 -4.07 1.75 -16.93
C TYR A 4 -4.96 0.51 -16.84
N LYS A 5 -4.33 -0.64 -16.61
CA LYS A 5 -5.00 -1.95 -16.51
C LYS A 5 -4.75 -2.61 -15.18
N TYR A 6 -3.68 -2.21 -14.50
CA TYR A 6 -3.23 -2.79 -13.24
C TYR A 6 -2.80 -1.71 -12.27
N THR A 7 -3.02 -1.95 -10.98
CA THR A 7 -2.39 -1.21 -9.89
C THR A 7 -1.53 -2.17 -9.08
N LEU A 8 -0.27 -1.82 -8.87
CA LEU A 8 0.56 -2.44 -7.84
C LEU A 8 0.30 -1.71 -6.53
N ILE A 9 -0.27 -2.41 -5.57
CA ILE A 9 -0.40 -1.97 -4.18
C ILE A 9 0.82 -2.47 -3.42
N VAL A 10 1.54 -1.55 -2.82
CA VAL A 10 2.68 -1.83 -1.95
C VAL A 10 2.30 -1.43 -0.54
N SER A 11 2.21 -2.40 0.35
CA SER A 11 2.05 -2.16 1.77
C SER A 11 3.42 -2.30 2.42
N GLN A 12 3.97 -1.22 2.94
CA GLN A 12 5.24 -1.19 3.64
C GLN A 12 5.03 -1.00 5.15
N TYR A 13 5.91 -1.59 5.95
CA TYR A 13 6.05 -1.30 7.37
C TYR A 13 7.52 -1.47 7.77
N TYR A 14 8.18 -0.37 8.15
CA TYR A 14 9.66 -0.29 8.16
C TYR A 14 10.27 -0.71 6.80
N HIS A 15 10.98 -1.83 6.77
CA HIS A 15 11.56 -2.41 5.55
C HIS A 15 10.95 -3.78 5.22
N SER A 16 9.76 -4.06 5.73
CA SER A 16 8.94 -5.21 5.33
C SER A 16 7.98 -4.75 4.23
N TYR A 17 7.86 -5.52 3.15
CA TYR A 17 7.03 -5.16 2.00
C TYR A 17 6.09 -6.30 1.59
N HIS A 18 4.80 -6.00 1.52
CA HIS A 18 3.82 -6.88 0.88
C HIS A 18 3.28 -6.20 -0.36
N VAL A 19 3.41 -6.90 -1.49
CA VAL A 19 3.08 -6.37 -2.81
C VAL A 19 1.97 -7.19 -3.45
N PHE A 20 0.99 -6.50 -4.03
CA PHE A 20 -0.19 -7.11 -4.65
C PHE A 20 -0.51 -6.39 -5.95
N VAL A 21 -0.70 -7.14 -7.03
CA VAL A 21 -1.19 -6.60 -8.30
C VAL A 21 -2.69 -6.81 -8.34
N VAL A 22 -3.43 -5.73 -8.57
CA VAL A 22 -4.89 -5.73 -8.72
C VAL A 22 -5.28 -5.20 -10.08
N LYS A 23 -6.47 -5.55 -10.55
CA LYS A 23 -7.04 -4.95 -11.75
C LYS A 23 -7.39 -3.49 -11.49
N PHE A 24 -7.14 -2.65 -12.48
CA PHE A 24 -7.50 -1.23 -12.48
C PHE A 24 -8.95 -1.06 -12.94
N ASP A 25 -9.78 -0.40 -12.13
CA ASP A 25 -11.16 -0.02 -12.45
C ASP A 25 -11.26 1.51 -12.36
N GLU A 26 -11.34 2.19 -13.51
CA GLU A 26 -11.32 3.66 -13.60
C GLU A 26 -12.48 4.31 -12.84
N ASP A 27 -13.68 3.73 -12.93
CA ASP A 27 -14.89 4.28 -12.31
C ASP A 27 -14.82 4.19 -10.79
N LYS A 28 -14.16 3.16 -10.26
CA LYS A 28 -14.07 2.91 -8.81
C LYS A 28 -12.72 3.28 -8.20
N TYR A 29 -11.73 3.66 -9.00
CA TYR A 29 -10.33 3.73 -8.61
C TYR A 29 -10.11 4.54 -7.33
N PHE A 30 -10.52 5.81 -7.33
CA PHE A 30 -10.32 6.70 -6.18
C PHE A 30 -11.10 6.25 -4.93
N GLY A 31 -12.30 5.68 -5.12
CA GLY A 31 -13.11 5.14 -4.03
C GLY A 31 -12.46 3.92 -3.38
N GLN A 32 -11.97 2.98 -4.20
CA GLN A 32 -11.24 1.81 -3.74
C GLN A 32 -9.92 2.20 -3.06
N MET A 33 -9.18 3.17 -3.62
CA MET A 33 -7.91 3.66 -3.07
C MET A 33 -8.12 4.25 -1.67
N ARG A 34 -9.07 5.17 -1.50
CA ARG A 34 -9.40 5.76 -0.19
C ARG A 34 -9.88 4.71 0.81
N SER A 35 -10.74 3.80 0.38
CA SER A 35 -11.25 2.70 1.23
C SER A 35 -10.09 1.83 1.73
N LEU A 36 -9.18 1.44 0.84
CA LEU A 36 -8.02 0.63 1.21
C LEU A 36 -7.09 1.38 2.15
N THR A 37 -6.80 2.66 1.87
CA THR A 37 -5.97 3.49 2.74
C THR A 37 -6.51 3.53 4.16
N LYS A 38 -7.82 3.78 4.34
CA LYS A 38 -8.44 3.80 5.68
C LYS A 38 -8.25 2.46 6.39
N LYS A 39 -8.57 1.34 5.74
CA LYS A 39 -8.49 0.01 6.35
C LYS A 39 -7.06 -0.43 6.68
N LEU A 40 -6.11 -0.17 5.78
CA LEU A 40 -4.71 -0.51 6.01
C LEU A 40 -4.07 0.38 7.07
N CYS A 41 -4.34 1.69 7.06
CA CYS A 41 -3.87 2.57 8.13
C CYS A 41 -4.45 2.13 9.47
N GLU A 42 -5.75 1.88 9.56
CA GLU A 42 -6.39 1.40 10.80
C GLU A 42 -5.74 0.10 11.32
N TYR A 43 -5.54 -0.89 10.45
CA TYR A 43 -4.87 -2.14 10.81
C TYR A 43 -3.42 -1.92 11.30
N LYS A 44 -2.64 -1.12 10.56
CA LYS A 44 -1.21 -0.89 10.84
C LYS A 44 -0.94 -0.04 12.08
N ARG A 45 -1.88 0.85 12.44
CA ARG A 45 -1.75 1.76 13.60
C ARG A 45 -1.84 1.01 14.93
N GLY A 46 -2.52 -0.13 14.95
CA GLY A 46 -2.66 -0.94 16.16
C GLY A 46 -3.18 -0.14 17.34
N GLU A 47 -2.50 -0.25 18.48
CA GLU A 47 -2.87 0.44 19.72
C GLU A 47 -2.12 1.75 19.96
N ASP A 48 -1.36 2.24 18.99
CA ASP A 48 -0.52 3.44 19.17
C ASP A 48 -1.37 4.72 19.38
N GLU A 49 -1.22 5.33 20.55
CA GLU A 49 -1.96 6.52 20.99
C GLU A 49 -1.71 7.76 20.12
N TRP A 50 -0.52 7.90 19.52
CA TRP A 50 -0.22 8.99 18.61
C TRP A 50 -1.10 8.89 17.36
N TYR A 51 -1.22 7.69 16.81
CA TYR A 51 -2.01 7.42 15.61
C TYR A 51 -3.52 7.44 15.84
N LYS A 52 -4.00 7.10 17.05
CA LYS A 52 -5.44 7.17 17.40
C LYS A 52 -6.03 8.57 17.23
N ARG A 53 -5.22 9.62 17.39
CA ARG A 53 -5.64 11.02 17.27
C ARG A 53 -5.53 11.56 15.85
N LYS A 54 -4.90 10.81 14.94
CA LYS A 54 -4.59 11.24 13.58
C LYS A 54 -5.71 10.81 12.63
N SER A 55 -6.10 11.67 11.70
CA SER A 55 -7.10 11.31 10.68
C SER A 55 -6.64 10.12 9.84
N LEU A 56 -7.57 9.24 9.43
CA LEU A 56 -7.32 8.19 8.43
C LEU A 56 -7.36 8.74 6.99
N GLU A 57 -7.85 9.96 6.81
CA GLU A 57 -7.87 10.67 5.53
C GLU A 57 -6.52 11.36 5.32
N CYS A 58 -5.54 10.58 4.85
CA CYS A 58 -4.15 10.99 4.78
C CYS A 58 -3.48 10.58 3.46
N GLY A 59 -2.47 11.35 3.07
CA GLY A 59 -1.72 11.14 1.83
C GLY A 59 -2.49 11.48 0.57
N ASP A 60 -1.89 11.14 -0.56
CA ASP A 60 -2.34 11.51 -1.89
C ASP A 60 -3.83 11.13 -2.17
N PRO A 61 -4.36 9.97 -1.72
CA PRO A 61 -5.75 9.58 -2.01
C PRO A 61 -6.84 10.55 -1.57
N PHE A 62 -6.54 11.44 -0.60
CA PHE A 62 -7.47 12.43 -0.06
C PHE A 62 -7.12 13.87 -0.43
N TYR A 63 -5.90 14.13 -0.90
CA TYR A 63 -5.55 15.45 -1.46
C TYR A 63 -6.08 15.64 -2.87
N TYR A 64 -6.20 14.56 -3.64
CA TYR A 64 -6.54 14.57 -5.06
C TYR A 64 -8.01 14.21 -5.35
N GLU A 65 -8.93 14.42 -4.41
CA GLU A 65 -10.35 14.04 -4.59
C GLU A 65 -11.04 14.70 -5.80
N GLN A 66 -10.48 15.79 -6.33
CA GLN A 66 -11.03 16.54 -7.47
C GLN A 66 -10.38 16.17 -8.81
N GLU A 67 -9.44 15.24 -8.84
CA GLU A 67 -8.75 14.90 -10.09
C GLU A 67 -9.63 14.10 -11.04
N LYS A 68 -9.57 14.47 -12.33
CA LYS A 68 -10.31 13.81 -13.41
C LYS A 68 -9.58 12.59 -13.98
N GLU A 69 -8.25 12.52 -13.83
CA GLU A 69 -7.45 11.44 -14.39
C GLU A 69 -6.50 10.84 -13.33
N PRO A 70 -6.39 9.50 -13.25
CA PRO A 70 -5.44 8.82 -12.39
C PRO A 70 -3.97 9.12 -12.75
N HIS A 71 -3.12 9.34 -11.76
CA HIS A 71 -1.67 9.45 -11.89
C HIS A 71 -0.99 8.09 -11.95
N PHE A 72 0.29 8.10 -12.30
CA PHE A 72 1.13 6.91 -12.22
C PHE A 72 1.29 6.41 -10.78
N ARG A 73 1.46 7.31 -9.80
CA ARG A 73 1.80 6.93 -8.43
C ARG A 73 1.06 7.79 -7.40
N TYR A 74 0.61 7.14 -6.34
CA TYR A 74 0.08 7.76 -5.12
C TYR A 74 0.77 7.18 -3.89
N ASN A 75 1.00 8.02 -2.89
CA ASN A 75 1.68 7.68 -1.64
C ASN A 75 0.82 8.03 -0.43
N VAL A 76 0.89 7.18 0.58
CA VAL A 76 0.35 7.41 1.91
C VAL A 76 1.46 7.15 2.90
N ASN A 77 1.78 8.16 3.71
CA ASN A 77 2.79 8.07 4.76
C ASN A 77 2.08 8.09 6.12
N ASP A 78 2.04 6.93 6.77
CA ASP A 78 1.40 6.74 8.07
C ASP A 78 2.15 5.70 8.91
N ALA A 79 1.50 4.90 9.78
CA ALA A 79 2.18 3.90 10.62
C ALA A 79 3.06 2.93 9.82
N GLY A 80 2.67 2.68 8.57
CA GLY A 80 3.58 2.22 7.54
C GLY A 80 3.05 2.62 6.17
N ASP A 81 3.97 2.87 5.24
CA ASP A 81 3.63 3.48 3.98
C ASP A 81 2.74 2.58 3.10
N ILE A 82 1.97 3.23 2.23
CA ILE A 82 1.20 2.57 1.18
C ILE A 82 1.49 3.28 -0.13
N TYR A 83 1.86 2.51 -1.15
CA TYR A 83 2.05 3.03 -2.49
C TYR A 83 1.09 2.37 -3.46
N PHE A 84 0.53 3.17 -4.37
CA PHE A 84 -0.28 2.70 -5.50
C PHE A 84 0.47 3.08 -6.76
N LEU A 85 0.84 2.11 -7.59
CA LEU A 85 1.53 2.35 -8.86
C LEU A 85 0.69 1.78 -10.01
N ASN A 86 0.28 2.63 -10.95
CA ASN A 86 -0.62 2.27 -12.04
C ASN A 86 0.16 1.93 -13.30
N PHE A 87 -0.19 0.81 -13.93
CA PHE A 87 0.52 0.26 -15.09
C PHE A 87 -0.45 -0.13 -16.20
N THR A 88 0.01 0.03 -17.43
CA THR A 88 -0.70 -0.42 -18.64
C THR A 88 -0.47 -1.90 -18.94
N THR A 89 0.58 -2.50 -18.37
CA THR A 89 0.95 -3.92 -18.54
C THR A 89 1.42 -4.53 -17.23
N ILE A 90 1.21 -5.85 -17.07
CA ILE A 90 1.65 -6.58 -15.89
C ILE A 90 3.18 -6.68 -15.79
N SER A 91 3.89 -6.66 -16.93
CA SER A 91 5.36 -6.74 -16.95
C SER A 91 6.01 -5.59 -16.17
N TYR A 92 5.51 -4.37 -16.29
CA TYR A 92 6.02 -3.23 -15.52
C TYR A 92 5.76 -3.37 -14.01
N ALA A 93 4.63 -3.98 -13.62
CA ALA A 93 4.35 -4.29 -12.22
C ALA A 93 5.36 -5.32 -11.67
N VAL A 94 5.69 -6.36 -12.45
CA VAL A 94 6.70 -7.36 -12.06
C VAL A 94 8.08 -6.73 -11.88
N GLU A 95 8.49 -5.81 -12.76
CA GLU A 95 9.75 -5.07 -12.59
C GLU A 95 9.76 -4.21 -11.33
N ALA A 96 8.65 -3.53 -11.03
CA ALA A 96 8.52 -2.76 -9.80
C ALA A 96 8.57 -3.66 -8.55
N ILE A 97 7.91 -4.82 -8.56
CA ILE A 97 7.96 -5.82 -7.48
C ILE A 97 9.40 -6.24 -7.17
N LYS A 98 10.20 -6.52 -8.20
CA LYS A 98 11.62 -6.90 -8.01
C LYS A 98 12.40 -5.84 -7.26
N LYS A 99 12.15 -4.55 -7.54
CA LYS A 99 12.83 -3.44 -6.83
C LYS A 99 12.52 -3.45 -5.34
N TYR A 100 11.25 -3.63 -4.95
CA TYR A 100 10.88 -3.70 -3.53
C TYR A 100 11.48 -4.89 -2.81
N PHE A 101 11.55 -6.06 -3.45
CA PHE A 101 12.22 -7.23 -2.84
C PHE A 101 13.73 -7.05 -2.72
N ASP A 102 14.38 -6.37 -3.68
CA ASP A 102 15.79 -6.02 -3.56
C ASP A 102 16.04 -5.00 -2.44
N GLU A 103 15.16 -4.02 -2.28
CA GLU A 103 15.21 -3.04 -1.17
C GLU A 103 15.03 -3.73 0.19
N GLU A 104 14.02 -4.60 0.31
CA GLU A 104 13.78 -5.42 1.51
C GLU A 104 15.02 -6.25 1.88
N ARG A 105 15.59 -6.95 0.89
CA ARG A 105 16.78 -7.79 1.09
C ARG A 105 17.97 -6.97 1.56
N ARG A 106 18.23 -5.81 0.95
CA ARG A 106 19.33 -4.91 1.34
C ARG A 106 19.12 -4.36 2.74
N ALA A 107 17.92 -3.91 3.07
CA ALA A 107 17.59 -3.41 4.40
C ALA A 107 17.52 -4.52 5.47
N GLY A 108 17.37 -5.78 5.05
CA GLY A 108 17.50 -6.95 5.91
C GLY A 108 18.94 -7.25 6.34
N GLN A 109 19.94 -6.68 5.66
CA GLN A 109 21.35 -6.86 6.01
C GLN A 109 21.74 -5.91 7.14
N GLY A 110 21.55 -6.35 8.38
CA GLY A 110 21.95 -5.60 9.56
C GLY A 110 21.16 -5.97 10.80
N TYR A 111 21.54 -5.36 11.92
CA TYR A 111 20.79 -5.51 13.16
C TYR A 111 19.44 -4.82 13.06
N LYS A 112 18.35 -5.56 13.30
CA LYS A 112 17.02 -5.02 13.54
C LYS A 112 16.70 -5.10 15.02
N LYS A 113 16.22 -4.00 15.60
CA LYS A 113 15.73 -3.99 16.99
C LYS A 113 14.60 -5.01 17.12
N LYS A 114 14.58 -5.74 18.26
CA LYS A 114 13.53 -6.73 18.54
C LYS A 114 12.13 -6.14 18.44
N SER A 115 11.93 -4.92 18.98
CA SER A 115 10.65 -4.21 18.93
C SER A 115 10.13 -4.01 17.50
N ILE A 116 11.01 -3.66 16.55
CA ILE A 116 10.65 -3.51 15.13
C ILE A 116 10.15 -4.83 14.55
N THR A 117 10.79 -5.95 14.91
CA THR A 117 10.39 -7.28 14.44
C THR A 117 9.04 -7.69 15.03
N GLU A 118 8.81 -7.39 16.31
CA GLU A 118 7.53 -7.62 16.99
C GLU A 118 6.40 -6.77 16.38
N ASP A 119 6.67 -5.50 16.03
CA ASP A 119 5.69 -4.63 15.38
C ASP A 119 5.34 -5.10 13.97
N ILE A 120 6.33 -5.48 13.16
CA ILE A 120 6.10 -6.05 11.81
C ILE A 120 5.23 -7.31 11.92
N PHE A 121 5.52 -8.20 12.88
CA PHE A 121 4.74 -9.43 13.07
C PHE A 121 3.27 -9.16 13.42
N LYS A 122 3.01 -8.14 14.25
CA LYS A 122 1.65 -7.80 14.71
C LYS A 122 0.86 -7.01 13.66
N TYR A 123 1.48 -6.00 13.07
CA TYR A 123 0.79 -4.96 12.29
C TYR A 123 1.07 -5.01 10.79
N HIS A 124 1.85 -6.00 10.33
CA HIS A 124 2.19 -6.17 8.92
C HIS A 124 2.10 -7.64 8.48
N ASN A 125 1.05 -8.34 8.92
CA ASN A 125 0.79 -9.72 8.50
C ASN A 125 0.25 -9.75 7.05
N LYS A 126 0.88 -10.57 6.20
CA LYS A 126 0.54 -10.67 4.78
C LYS A 126 -0.89 -11.15 4.52
N ASP A 127 -1.36 -12.13 5.28
CA ASP A 127 -2.67 -12.75 5.06
C ASP A 127 -3.80 -11.79 5.44
N ILE A 128 -3.65 -11.05 6.53
CA ILE A 128 -4.60 -9.99 6.93
C ILE A 128 -4.63 -8.89 5.87
N ILE A 129 -3.48 -8.43 5.41
CA ILE A 129 -3.40 -7.39 4.37
C ILE A 129 -4.05 -7.88 3.07
N ARG A 130 -3.79 -9.13 2.68
CA ARG A 130 -4.40 -9.76 1.52
C ARG A 130 -5.92 -9.79 1.65
N GLU A 131 -6.45 -10.21 2.79
CA GLU A 131 -7.90 -10.26 3.04
C GLU A 131 -8.53 -8.86 2.93
N ILE A 132 -7.86 -7.82 3.45
CA ILE A 132 -8.32 -6.43 3.32
C ILE A 132 -8.35 -6.02 1.84
N ILE A 133 -7.33 -6.37 1.06
CA ILE A 133 -7.24 -6.04 -0.38
C ILE A 133 -8.33 -6.77 -1.17
N GLU A 134 -8.50 -8.09 -0.97
CA GLU A 134 -9.47 -8.90 -1.71
C GLU A 134 -10.94 -8.49 -1.43
N LYS A 135 -11.21 -7.86 -0.29
CA LYS A 135 -12.53 -7.25 -0.01
C LYS A 135 -12.84 -6.00 -0.84
N ILE A 136 -11.84 -5.40 -1.48
CA ILE A 136 -11.94 -4.12 -2.19
C ILE A 136 -11.62 -4.27 -3.68
N TYR A 137 -10.64 -5.13 -4.01
CA TYR A 137 -10.08 -5.29 -5.34
C TYR A 137 -10.13 -6.74 -5.81
N GLU A 138 -10.16 -6.92 -7.12
CA GLU A 138 -9.87 -8.20 -7.77
C GLU A 138 -8.35 -8.31 -7.99
N LEU A 139 -7.73 -9.36 -7.45
CA LEU A 139 -6.33 -9.68 -7.73
C LEU A 139 -6.16 -10.05 -9.21
N ALA A 140 -5.06 -9.58 -9.82
CA ALA A 140 -4.75 -9.78 -11.23
C ALA A 140 -3.87 -11.00 -11.51
#